data_AF-A0A6I6E373-F1
#
_entry.id   AF-A0A6I6E373-F1
#
_cell.length_a   1.000
_cell.length_b   1.000
_cell.length_c   1.000
_cell.angle_alpha   90.00
_cell.angle_beta   90.00
_cell.angle_gamma   90.00
#
_symmetry.space_group_name_H-M   'P 1'
#
loop_
_entity.id
_entity.type
_entity.pdbx_description
1 polymer ?
#
loop_
_entity_poly.entity_id
_entity_poly.type
_entity_poly.pdbx_seq_one_letter_code
_entity_poly.pdbx_strand_id
1 'polypeptide(L)'
;MAPLLRLPSLLASMGVDPDGVIRAGGANPTAFDDPDKTLPFPVLGRLLDHCARATGCPHLGLELGRHSGLDALGGLGGDRPDRAGSG
;
A
#
# COMPACT_ATOMS: atom_id res chain seq x y z
N MET A 1 6.56 -6.89 0.10
CA MET A 1 6.04 -5.52 0.18
C MET A 1 4.58 -5.48 -0.30
N ALA A 2 3.66 -6.13 0.43
CA ALA A 2 2.24 -6.28 0.04
C ALA A 2 1.35 -5.01 0.05
N PRO A 3 1.63 -3.93 0.83
CA PRO A 3 0.76 -2.75 0.86
C PRO A 3 0.58 -2.08 -0.51
N LEU A 4 1.68 -2.06 -1.26
CA LEU A 4 1.81 -1.23 -2.44
C LEU A 4 1.01 -1.76 -3.61
N LEU A 5 0.88 -3.09 -3.74
CA LEU A 5 0.14 -3.74 -4.82
C LEU A 5 -1.34 -3.32 -4.87
N ARG A 6 -1.91 -2.81 -3.77
CA ARG A 6 -3.28 -2.29 -3.72
C ARG A 6 -3.43 -0.80 -3.97
N LEU A 7 -2.33 -0.06 -4.08
CA LEU A 7 -2.36 1.37 -4.40
C LEU A 7 -3.18 1.68 -5.68
N PRO A 8 -3.05 0.93 -6.79
CA PRO A 8 -3.82 1.19 -8.00
C PRO A 8 -5.33 1.04 -7.77
N SER A 9 -5.74 -0.01 -7.05
CA SER A 9 -7.14 -0.28 -6.74
C SER A 9 -7.74 0.79 -5.82
N LEU A 10 -6.95 1.29 -4.85
CA LEU A 10 -7.36 2.37 -3.96
C LEU A 10 -7.59 3.68 -4.75
N LEU A 11 -6.65 4.04 -5.62
CA LEU A 11 -6.75 5.22 -6.50
C LEU A 11 -7.98 5.15 -7.41
N ALA A 12 -8.23 3.98 -8.02
CA ALA A 12 -9.42 3.76 -8.84
C ALA A 12 -10.72 3.92 -8.04
N SER A 13 -10.76 3.46 -6.77
CA SER A 13 -11.91 3.64 -5.89
C SER A 13 -12.18 5.11 -5.52
N MET A 14 -11.18 5.99 -5.64
CA MET A 14 -11.32 7.44 -5.44
C MET A 14 -11.68 8.17 -6.74
N GLY A 15 -11.87 7.46 -7.86
CA GLY A 15 -12.19 8.05 -9.15
C GLY A 15 -10.98 8.67 -9.86
N VAL A 16 -9.77 8.33 -9.44
CA VAL A 16 -8.52 8.85 -10.00
C VAL A 16 -7.89 7.78 -10.90
N ASP A 17 -7.29 8.20 -12.02
CA ASP A 17 -6.55 7.30 -12.91
C ASP A 17 -5.26 6.80 -12.21
N PRO A 18 -5.20 5.51 -11.83
CA PRO A 18 -4.06 4.97 -11.10
C PRO A 18 -2.77 5.03 -11.93
N ASP A 19 -2.83 4.66 -13.21
CA ASP A 19 -1.65 4.61 -14.07
C ASP A 19 -1.08 6.01 -14.33
N GLY A 20 -1.96 6.98 -14.61
CA GLY A 20 -1.59 8.38 -14.81
C GLY A 20 -0.92 8.99 -13.59
N VAL A 21 -1.51 8.81 -12.40
CA VAL A 21 -0.97 9.35 -11.14
C VAL A 21 0.33 8.63 -10.74
N ILE A 22 0.41 7.32 -10.94
CA ILE A 22 1.64 6.56 -10.64
C ILE A 22 2.80 7.01 -11.53
N ARG A 23 2.55 7.17 -12.84
CA ARG A 23 3.54 7.69 -13.79
C ARG A 23 3.95 9.12 -13.48
N ALA A 24 2.98 9.99 -13.14
CA ALA A 24 3.24 11.37 -12.76
C ALA A 24 4.04 11.48 -11.45
N GLY A 25 3.89 10.52 -10.54
CA GLY A 25 4.72 10.35 -9.34
C GLY A 25 6.12 9.79 -9.60
N GLY A 26 6.48 9.47 -10.85
CA GLY A 26 7.79 8.94 -11.22
C GLY A 26 7.97 7.45 -10.96
N ALA A 27 6.88 6.71 -10.72
CA ALA A 27 6.89 5.27 -10.56
C ALA A 27 6.32 4.58 -11.81
N ASN A 28 6.67 3.31 -12.01
CA ASN A 28 6.10 2.51 -13.08
C ASN A 28 4.90 1.73 -12.53
N PRO A 29 3.69 1.82 -13.12
CA PRO A 29 2.53 1.06 -12.67
C PRO A 29 2.77 -0.45 -12.66
N THR A 30 3.58 -0.97 -13.58
CA THR A 30 3.97 -2.40 -13.61
C THR A 30 4.85 -2.84 -12.44
N ALA A 31 5.32 -1.90 -11.60
CA ALA A 31 5.97 -2.22 -10.33
C ALA A 31 4.96 -2.65 -9.25
N PHE A 32 3.66 -2.42 -9.48
CA PHE A 32 2.57 -2.82 -8.58
C PHE A 32 1.86 -4.10 -9.04
N ASP A 33 2.24 -4.67 -10.19
CA ASP A 33 1.73 -5.96 -10.67
C ASP A 33 2.58 -7.15 -10.17
N ASP A 34 3.80 -6.89 -9.71
CA ASP A 34 4.78 -7.92 -9.38
C ASP A 34 5.28 -7.75 -7.93
N PRO A 35 5.00 -8.71 -7.03
CA PRO A 35 5.40 -8.63 -5.63
C PRO A 35 6.92 -8.65 -5.40
N ASP A 36 7.71 -9.12 -6.37
CA ASP A 36 9.18 -9.13 -6.31
C ASP A 36 9.79 -7.79 -6.75
N LYS A 37 9.02 -6.92 -7.42
CA LYS A 37 9.50 -5.61 -7.79
C LYS A 37 9.50 -4.67 -6.59
N THR A 38 10.69 -4.17 -6.30
CA THR A 38 10.90 -3.23 -5.20
C THR A 38 10.90 -1.81 -5.73
N LEU A 39 10.12 -0.93 -5.09
CA LEU A 39 10.15 0.50 -5.38
C LEU A 39 11.20 1.15 -4.46
N PRO A 40 12.10 2.01 -4.99
CA PRO A 40 13.02 2.76 -4.14
C PRO A 40 12.23 3.63 -3.15
N PHE A 41 12.61 3.61 -1.87
CA PHE A 41 11.97 4.41 -0.82
C PHE A 41 11.80 5.91 -1.16
N PRO A 42 12.78 6.62 -1.77
CA PRO A 42 12.57 8.01 -2.18
C PRO A 42 11.54 8.19 -3.30
N VAL A 43 11.37 7.18 -4.17
CA VAL A 43 10.31 7.18 -5.20
C VAL A 43 8.96 6.96 -4.54
N LEU A 44 8.89 6.05 -3.55
CA LEU A 44 7.67 5.78 -2.80
C LEU A 44 7.15 7.02 -2.06
N GLY A 45 8.02 7.77 -1.38
CA GLY A 45 7.62 8.99 -0.67
C GLY A 45 7.05 10.06 -1.62
N ARG A 46 7.67 10.27 -2.78
CA ARG A 46 7.17 11.20 -3.80
C ARG A 46 5.86 10.75 -4.42
N LEU A 47 5.74 9.45 -4.69
CA LEU A 47 4.52 8.86 -5.21
C LEU A 47 3.35 9.06 -4.23
N LEU A 48 3.56 8.79 -2.93
CA LEU A 48 2.52 8.98 -1.92
C LEU A 48 2.11 10.45 -1.77
N ASP A 49 3.05 11.39 -1.79
CA ASP A 49 2.74 12.83 -1.77
C ASP A 49 1.94 13.25 -3.01
N HIS A 50 2.33 12.73 -4.18
CA HIS A 50 1.63 12.99 -5.42
C HIS A 50 0.20 12.41 -5.42
N CYS A 51 0.03 11.16 -5.01
CA CYS A 51 -1.27 10.51 -4.84
C CYS A 51 -2.17 11.26 -3.85
N ALA A 52 -1.60 11.72 -2.72
CA ALA A 52 -2.33 12.49 -1.71
C ALA A 52 -2.84 13.83 -2.26
N ARG A 53 -2.02 14.52 -3.06
CA ARG A 53 -2.42 15.77 -3.76
C ARG A 53 -3.48 15.52 -4.84
N ALA A 54 -3.34 14.44 -5.61
CA ALA A 54 -4.25 14.11 -6.70
C ALA A 54 -5.63 13.65 -6.21
N THR A 55 -5.69 12.95 -5.08
CA THR A 55 -6.93 12.45 -4.47
C THR A 55 -7.55 13.42 -3.47
N GLY A 56 -6.79 14.42 -3.01
CA GLY A 56 -7.19 15.28 -1.90
C GLY A 56 -7.14 14.58 -0.52
N CYS A 57 -6.60 13.36 -0.44
CA CYS A 57 -6.52 12.57 0.78
C CYS A 57 -5.08 12.57 1.35
N PRO A 58 -4.74 13.48 2.30
CA PRO A 58 -3.40 13.54 2.89
C PRO A 58 -3.01 12.30 3.72
N HIS A 59 -3.99 11.48 4.11
CA HIS A 59 -3.82 10.26 4.91
C HIS A 59 -3.78 8.98 4.05
N LEU A 60 -3.58 9.09 2.74
CA LEU A 60 -3.58 7.95 1.82
C LEU A 60 -2.51 6.90 2.17
N GLY A 61 -1.32 7.32 2.62
CA GLY A 61 -0.29 6.40 3.12
C GLY A 61 -0.70 5.68 4.42
N LEU A 62 -1.52 6.32 5.26
CA LEU A 62 -2.07 5.71 6.46
C LEU A 62 -3.16 4.69 6.11
N GLU A 63 -4.04 4.98 5.15
CA GLU A 63 -5.05 4.02 4.67
C GLU A 63 -4.38 2.79 4.02
N LEU A 64 -3.32 3.01 3.24
CA LEU A 64 -2.51 1.92 2.69
C LEU A 64 -1.88 1.06 3.79
N GLY A 65 -1.36 1.69 4.85
CA GLY A 65 -0.79 1.04 6.02
C GLY A 65 -1.82 0.30 6.88
N ARG A 66 -3.01 0.89 7.10
CA ARG A 66 -4.12 0.28 7.85
C ARG A 66 -4.62 -0.99 7.19
N HIS A 67 -4.75 -0.98 5.87
CA HIS A 67 -5.18 -2.16 5.12
C HIS A 67 -4.06 -3.21 4.96
N SER A 68 -2.85 -2.87 5.37
CA SER A 68 -1.69 -3.76 5.50
C SER A 68 -1.43 -4.20 6.94
N GLY A 69 -2.13 -3.57 7.89
CA GLY A 69 -2.09 -3.84 9.31
C GLY A 69 -2.79 -5.15 9.58
N LEU A 70 -2.04 -6.24 9.39
CA LEU A 70 -1.96 -7.47 10.21
C LEU A 70 -0.93 -8.42 9.56
N ASP A 71 -0.76 -8.41 8.24
CA ASP A 71 0.24 -9.21 7.51
C ASP A 71 1.60 -8.49 7.31
N ALA A 72 1.63 -7.15 7.26
CA ALA A 72 2.88 -6.40 7.12
C ALA A 72 3.64 -6.22 8.44
N LEU A 73 3.00 -6.51 9.57
CA LEU A 73 3.58 -6.57 10.92
C LEU A 73 4.00 -8.02 11.24
N GLY A 74 4.70 -8.69 10.33
CA GLY A 74 5.33 -9.96 10.61
C GLY A 74 6.36 -9.80 11.74
N GLY A 75 5.97 -10.09 12.98
CA GLY A 75 6.91 -10.33 14.09
C GLY A 75 7.03 -9.26 15.19
N LEU A 76 6.01 -8.44 15.46
CA LEU A 76 5.95 -7.67 16.73
C LEU A 76 4.65 -7.99 17.49
N GLY A 77 4.50 -9.28 17.75
CA GLY A 77 3.55 -9.87 18.69
C GLY A 77 4.14 -11.21 19.08
N GLY A 78 5.15 -11.18 19.96
CA GLY A 78 5.63 -12.39 20.60
C GLY A 78 4.50 -13.08 21.34
N ASP A 79 4.44 -14.41 21.16
CA ASP A 79 3.79 -15.45 21.96
C ASP A 79 2.31 -15.26 22.36
N ARG A 80 1.37 -16.18 22.06
CA ARG A 80 1.45 -17.64 21.93
C ARG A 80 0.14 -18.13 21.26
N PRO A 81 0.15 -19.23 20.50
CA PRO A 81 -1.07 -19.91 20.06
C PRO A 81 -1.48 -20.98 21.09
N ASP A 82 -2.78 -21.21 21.27
CA ASP A 82 -3.30 -22.59 21.32
C ASP A 82 -4.82 -22.63 21.08
N ARG A 83 -5.23 -23.59 20.26
CA ARG A 83 -6.62 -23.96 19.99
C ARG A 83 -7.06 -25.02 21.00
N ALA A 84 -8.31 -24.95 21.45
CA ALA A 84 -9.24 -26.06 21.74
C ALA A 84 -10.21 -25.52 22.82
N GLY A 85 -11.52 -25.68 22.78
CA GLY A 85 -12.33 -26.78 22.29
C GLY A 85 -13.44 -26.97 23.33
N SER A 86 -14.67 -27.15 22.86
CA SER A 86 -15.87 -27.69 23.51
C SER A 86 -16.05 -27.63 25.03
N GLY A 87 -17.20 -27.09 25.44
CA GLY A 87 -17.85 -27.31 26.73
C GLY A 87 -19.17 -26.58 26.81
#